data_AF-A0A7S3W0R7-F1
#
_entry.id   AF-A0A7S3W0R7-F1
#
_cell.length_a   1.000
_cell.length_b   1.000
_cell.length_c   1.000
_cell.angle_alpha   90.00
_cell.angle_beta   90.00
_cell.angle_gamma   90.00
#
_symmetry.space_group_name_H-M   'P 1'
#
loop_
_entity.id
_entity.type
_entity.pdbx_description
1 polymer ?
#
loop_
_entity_poly.entity_id
_entity_poly.type
_entity_poly.pdbx_seq_one_letter_code
_entity_poly.pdbx_strand_id
1 'polypeptide(L)'
;LMLGEGKVKLASGCYCGLIEGIFVINGFYMGMREMYVERGSSVHWFSVEWDERDLPWEQFRSKILGATEPSRADENSLRGLAYQRWRELGLPREPDVGENVVHASASPFEALAERANWLGLAVKNDPFGRALLSRGISRDVIKHWAQDPMVHHDGRRQSLFDVFEGMDSAACLEVARALHAGPRHAVLGE
;
A
#
# COMPACT_ATOMS: atom_id res chain seq x y z
N LEU A 1 2.94 2.36 25.26
CA LEU A 1 3.39 1.01 24.89
C LEU A 1 4.72 1.13 24.15
N MET A 2 5.82 0.85 24.84
CA MET A 2 7.11 0.68 24.17
C MET A 2 6.99 -0.59 23.33
N LEU A 3 7.08 -0.45 22.01
CA LEU A 3 7.12 -1.60 21.10
C LEU A 3 8.38 -2.41 21.46
N GLY A 4 8.20 -3.65 21.92
CA GLY A 4 9.27 -4.48 22.49
C GLY A 4 10.43 -4.79 21.55
N GLU A 5 11.59 -5.07 22.13
CA GLU A 5 12.74 -5.65 21.43
C GLU A 5 12.33 -6.95 20.73
N GLY A 6 12.79 -7.18 19.49
CA GLY A 6 12.53 -8.42 18.74
C GLY A 6 11.33 -8.42 17.78
N LYS A 7 10.75 -7.26 17.43
CA LYS A 7 9.70 -7.16 16.40
C LYS A 7 10.30 -7.08 14.99
N VAL A 8 9.84 -7.95 14.09
CA VAL A 8 10.14 -7.91 12.65
C VAL A 8 8.88 -7.52 11.87
N LYS A 9 9.00 -6.56 10.93
CA LYS A 9 7.95 -6.26 9.93
C LYS A 9 8.09 -7.29 8.81
N LEU A 10 7.07 -8.12 8.62
CA LEU A 10 7.03 -9.14 7.55
C LEU A 10 6.47 -8.56 6.25
N ALA A 11 5.49 -7.66 6.36
CA ALA A 11 4.89 -6.91 5.26
C ALA A 11 4.23 -5.64 5.83
N SER A 12 3.69 -4.77 4.97
CA SER A 12 2.87 -3.63 5.43
C SER A 12 1.72 -4.11 6.35
N GLY A 13 1.65 -3.59 7.57
CA GLY A 13 0.66 -4.00 8.57
C GLY A 13 0.83 -5.42 9.17
N CYS A 14 1.88 -6.17 8.81
CA CYS A 14 2.12 -7.53 9.32
C CYS A 14 3.45 -7.59 10.08
N TYR A 15 3.38 -7.92 11.36
CA TYR A 15 4.50 -7.92 12.28
C TYR A 15 4.56 -9.25 13.05
N CYS A 16 5.77 -9.75 13.24
CA CYS A 16 6.06 -10.89 14.10
C CYS A 16 6.92 -10.42 15.27
N GLY A 17 6.57 -10.82 16.49
CA GLY A 17 7.40 -10.68 17.68
C GLY A 17 7.61 -12.03 18.36
N LEU A 18 8.62 -12.12 19.22
CA LEU A 18 8.85 -13.28 20.07
C LEU A 18 8.42 -12.93 21.51
N ILE A 19 7.46 -13.66 22.06
CA ILE A 19 6.97 -13.50 23.44
C ILE A 19 7.05 -14.87 24.11
N GLU A 20 7.86 -14.97 25.17
CA GLU A 20 8.00 -16.21 25.97
C GLU A 20 8.29 -17.47 25.14
N GLY A 21 9.10 -17.35 24.08
CA GLY A 21 9.45 -18.47 23.19
C GLY A 21 8.41 -18.78 22.12
N ILE A 22 7.34 -17.99 22.02
CA ILE A 22 6.27 -18.12 21.01
C ILE A 22 6.35 -16.97 20.02
N PHE A 23 6.32 -17.29 18.72
CA PHE A 23 6.16 -16.28 17.68
C PHE A 23 4.71 -15.79 17.63
N VAL A 24 4.53 -14.48 17.83
CA VAL A 24 3.22 -13.83 17.84
C VAL A 24 3.11 -12.91 16.64
N ILE A 25 2.12 -13.16 15.79
CA ILE A 25 1.70 -12.24 14.73
C ILE A 25 0.73 -11.23 15.33
N ASN A 26 0.82 -9.97 14.92
CA ASN A 26 -0.09 -8.93 15.38
C ASN A 26 -1.56 -9.33 15.16
N GLY A 27 -2.34 -9.37 16.24
CA GLY A 27 -3.72 -9.89 16.22
C GLY A 27 -4.66 -9.16 15.27
N PHE A 28 -4.39 -7.88 14.95
CA PHE A 28 -5.23 -7.12 14.03
C PHE A 28 -5.19 -7.63 12.58
N TYR A 29 -4.12 -8.30 12.14
CA TYR A 29 -4.02 -8.74 10.74
C TYR A 29 -5.10 -9.78 10.40
N MET A 30 -5.35 -10.72 11.31
CA MET A 30 -6.38 -11.75 11.12
C MET A 30 -7.78 -11.15 11.16
N GLY A 31 -8.04 -10.20 12.08
CA GLY A 31 -9.30 -9.47 12.12
C GLY A 31 -9.55 -8.65 10.85
N MET A 32 -8.53 -7.93 10.36
CA MET A 32 -8.60 -7.22 9.09
C MET A 32 -8.94 -8.18 7.94
N ARG A 33 -8.24 -9.32 7.83
CA ARG A 33 -8.51 -10.31 6.77
C ARG A 33 -9.93 -10.85 6.84
N GLU A 34 -10.45 -11.11 8.03
CA GLU A 34 -11.82 -11.60 8.25
C GLU A 34 -12.86 -10.69 7.60
N MET A 35 -12.72 -9.37 7.75
CA MET A 35 -13.63 -8.39 7.13
C MET A 35 -13.73 -8.51 5.60
N TYR A 36 -12.67 -8.98 4.92
CA TYR A 36 -12.66 -9.17 3.47
C TYR A 36 -13.21 -10.53 3.01
N VAL A 37 -13.22 -11.54 3.88
CA VAL A 37 -13.59 -12.93 3.51
C VAL A 37 -14.86 -13.44 4.18
N GLU A 38 -15.39 -12.68 5.14
CA GLU A 38 -16.66 -13.01 5.79
C GLU A 38 -17.81 -13.07 4.76
N ARG A 39 -18.74 -13.98 5.01
CA ARG A 39 -19.89 -14.17 4.13
C ARG A 39 -20.75 -12.91 4.11
N GLY A 40 -20.92 -12.35 2.91
CA GLY A 40 -21.73 -11.14 2.71
C GLY A 40 -20.88 -9.87 2.61
N SER A 41 -19.58 -9.93 2.94
CA SER A 41 -18.65 -8.86 2.65
C SER A 41 -18.48 -8.66 1.16
N SER A 42 -18.37 -7.40 0.76
CA SER A 42 -18.08 -7.01 -0.62
C SER A 42 -17.17 -5.79 -0.63
N VAL A 43 -16.33 -5.71 -1.65
CA VAL A 43 -15.49 -4.54 -1.91
C VAL A 43 -15.99 -3.91 -3.20
N HIS A 44 -16.41 -2.65 -3.10
CA HIS A 44 -16.65 -1.82 -4.27
C HIS A 44 -15.35 -1.11 -4.63
N TRP A 45 -14.87 -1.34 -5.85
CA TRP A 45 -13.63 -0.73 -6.35
C TRP A 45 -13.93 0.22 -7.51
N PHE A 46 -13.07 1.21 -7.66
CA PHE A 46 -13.08 2.15 -8.78
C PHE A 46 -11.67 2.20 -9.38
N SER A 47 -11.59 2.27 -10.71
CA SER A 47 -10.36 2.69 -11.40
C SER A 47 -10.51 4.16 -11.72
N VAL A 48 -9.67 5.00 -11.13
CA VAL A 48 -9.68 6.45 -11.33
C VAL A 48 -8.38 6.89 -11.98
N GLU A 49 -8.44 8.00 -12.73
CA GLU A 49 -7.31 8.63 -13.38
C GLU A 49 -7.40 10.15 -13.23
N TRP A 50 -6.24 10.79 -13.14
CA TRP A 50 -6.09 12.24 -13.07
C TRP A 50 -4.69 12.63 -13.53
N ASP A 51 -4.46 13.93 -13.74
CA ASP A 51 -3.14 14.46 -14.05
C ASP A 51 -2.38 14.79 -12.75
N GLU A 52 -1.22 14.17 -12.54
CA GLU A 52 -0.39 14.41 -11.34
C GLU A 52 0.10 15.86 -11.24
N ARG A 53 0.08 16.62 -12.35
CA ARG A 53 0.39 18.06 -12.35
C ARG A 53 -0.68 18.90 -11.66
N ASP A 54 -1.94 18.45 -11.73
CA ASP A 54 -3.07 19.12 -11.07
C ASP A 54 -3.27 18.61 -9.64
N LEU A 55 -2.96 17.33 -9.40
CA LEU A 55 -3.08 16.68 -8.09
C LEU A 55 -1.94 15.67 -7.90
N PRO A 56 -0.83 16.07 -7.26
CA PRO A 56 0.26 15.15 -6.91
C PRO A 56 -0.24 13.98 -6.06
N TRP A 57 0.37 12.81 -6.18
CA TRP A 57 -0.09 11.58 -5.53
C TRP A 57 -0.17 11.71 -4.01
N GLU A 58 0.80 12.38 -3.39
CA GLU A 58 0.78 12.71 -1.97
C GLU A 58 -0.42 13.59 -1.58
N GLN A 59 -0.80 14.55 -2.43
CA GLN A 59 -1.98 15.37 -2.21
C GLN A 59 -3.28 14.59 -2.43
N PHE A 60 -3.32 13.66 -3.39
CA PHE A 60 -4.44 12.73 -3.52
C PHE A 60 -4.63 11.92 -2.22
N ARG A 61 -3.55 11.37 -1.67
CA ARG A 61 -3.61 10.61 -0.40
C ARG A 61 -4.00 11.47 0.79
N SER A 62 -3.44 12.66 0.93
CA SER A 62 -3.67 13.50 2.11
C SER A 62 -4.99 14.28 2.05
N LYS A 63 -5.37 14.83 0.89
CA LYS A 63 -6.53 15.72 0.75
C LYS A 63 -7.78 15.02 0.25
N ILE A 64 -7.65 14.09 -0.70
CA ILE A 64 -8.81 13.39 -1.27
C ILE A 64 -9.15 12.17 -0.40
N LEU A 65 -8.19 11.28 -0.16
CA LEU A 65 -8.43 10.11 0.67
C LEU A 65 -8.55 10.51 2.15
N GLY A 66 -7.55 11.23 2.68
CA GLY A 66 -7.47 11.65 4.07
C GLY A 66 -6.58 10.73 4.93
N ALA A 67 -6.24 11.22 6.11
CA ALA A 67 -5.44 10.47 7.09
C ALA A 67 -6.03 9.09 7.38
N THR A 68 -5.17 8.10 7.61
CA THR A 68 -5.58 6.71 7.90
C THR A 68 -6.48 6.61 9.14
N GLU A 69 -6.24 7.44 10.14
CA GLU A 69 -7.12 7.65 11.29
C GLU A 69 -8.22 8.66 10.91
N PRO A 70 -9.47 8.22 10.70
CA PRO A 70 -10.53 9.06 10.16
C PRO A 70 -10.85 10.28 11.05
N SER A 71 -10.71 10.15 12.37
CA SER A 71 -10.89 11.27 13.31
C SER A 71 -9.86 12.40 13.16
N ARG A 72 -8.76 12.14 12.45
CA ARG A 72 -7.69 13.11 12.13
C ARG A 72 -7.63 13.48 10.65
N ALA A 73 -8.54 12.97 9.83
CA ALA A 73 -8.61 13.31 8.42
C ALA A 73 -9.17 14.71 8.22
N ASP A 74 -8.82 15.35 7.10
CA ASP A 74 -9.48 16.59 6.67
C ASP A 74 -10.98 16.31 6.51
N GLU A 75 -11.83 17.19 7.03
CA GLU A 75 -13.29 17.01 7.04
C GLU A 75 -13.90 16.89 5.64
N ASN A 76 -13.22 17.41 4.62
CA ASN A 76 -13.67 17.35 3.23
C ASN A 76 -13.06 16.16 2.47
N SER A 77 -12.19 15.37 3.10
CA SER A 77 -11.66 14.12 2.52
C SER A 77 -12.70 13.00 2.59
N LEU A 78 -12.50 11.93 1.81
CA LEU A 78 -13.39 10.76 1.85
C LEU A 78 -13.48 10.15 3.25
N ARG A 79 -12.35 9.98 3.94
CA ARG A 79 -12.30 9.46 5.32
C ARG A 79 -12.90 10.44 6.33
N GLY A 80 -12.68 11.75 6.18
CA GLY A 80 -13.29 12.76 7.05
C GLY A 80 -14.81 12.83 6.89
N LEU A 81 -15.30 12.83 5.65
CA LEU A 81 -16.74 12.78 5.35
C LEU A 81 -17.37 11.50 5.89
N ALA A 82 -16.71 10.35 5.71
CA ALA A 82 -17.19 9.08 6.24
C ALA A 82 -17.23 9.07 7.77
N TYR A 83 -16.22 9.65 8.42
CA TYR A 83 -16.18 9.83 9.86
C TYR A 83 -17.30 10.74 10.37
N GLN A 84 -17.59 11.86 9.71
CA GLN A 84 -18.65 12.77 10.13
C GLN A 84 -20.05 12.20 9.89
N ARG A 85 -20.22 11.46 8.80
CA ARG A 85 -21.54 11.00 8.30
C ARG A 85 -21.75 9.50 8.46
N TRP A 86 -20.99 8.83 9.32
CA TRP A 86 -21.01 7.36 9.44
C TRP A 86 -22.42 6.80 9.66
N ARG A 87 -23.26 7.50 10.46
CA ARG A 87 -24.66 7.11 10.72
C ARG A 87 -25.53 7.24 9.47
N GLU A 88 -25.37 8.33 8.71
CA GLU A 88 -26.11 8.56 7.47
C GLU A 88 -25.71 7.56 6.38
N LEU A 89 -24.44 7.15 6.38
CA LEU A 89 -23.90 6.09 5.52
C LEU A 89 -24.31 4.68 5.97
N GLY A 90 -25.01 4.54 7.10
CA GLY A 90 -25.46 3.26 7.63
C GLY A 90 -24.34 2.38 8.21
N LEU A 91 -23.19 2.98 8.55
CA LEU A 91 -22.09 2.24 9.19
C LEU A 91 -22.51 1.83 10.62
N PRO A 92 -22.11 0.64 11.11
CA PRO A 92 -22.53 0.14 12.41
C PRO A 92 -21.88 0.89 13.59
N ARG A 93 -20.74 1.54 13.34
CA ARG A 93 -19.95 2.27 14.33
C ARG A 93 -19.16 3.39 13.66
N GLU A 94 -18.64 4.27 14.49
CA GLU A 94 -17.69 5.30 14.08
C GLU A 94 -16.43 4.64 13.48
N PRO A 95 -15.97 5.08 12.29
CA PRO A 95 -14.75 4.58 11.66
C PRO A 95 -13.50 4.81 12.54
N ASP A 96 -12.60 3.84 12.53
CA ASP A 96 -11.30 3.92 13.22
C ASP A 96 -10.15 3.61 12.25
N VAL A 97 -8.91 3.57 12.75
CA VAL A 97 -7.72 3.26 11.94
C VAL A 97 -7.78 1.90 11.24
N GLY A 98 -8.51 0.92 11.79
CA GLY A 98 -8.66 -0.43 11.23
C GLY A 98 -9.82 -0.55 10.25
N GLU A 99 -10.89 0.20 10.47
CA GLU A 99 -12.08 0.27 9.60
C GLU A 99 -12.30 1.69 9.09
N ASN A 100 -11.36 2.17 8.27
CA ASN A 100 -11.32 3.55 7.77
C ASN A 100 -12.07 3.76 6.44
N VAL A 101 -13.02 2.87 6.12
CA VAL A 101 -14.03 2.96 5.04
C VAL A 101 -13.47 2.84 3.61
N VAL A 102 -12.36 3.50 3.28
CA VAL A 102 -11.82 3.56 1.92
C VAL A 102 -10.31 3.34 1.87
N HIS A 103 -9.89 2.56 0.88
CA HIS A 103 -8.50 2.32 0.50
C HIS A 103 -8.20 2.97 -0.85
N ALA A 104 -6.97 3.45 -1.01
CA ALA A 104 -6.43 3.82 -2.32
C ALA A 104 -4.92 3.53 -2.36
N SER A 105 -4.42 3.18 -3.56
CA SER A 105 -3.04 2.81 -3.81
C SER A 105 -2.06 3.89 -3.31
N ALA A 106 -0.98 3.49 -2.64
CA ALA A 106 -0.05 4.47 -2.06
C ALA A 106 0.93 5.08 -3.05
N SER A 107 1.05 4.48 -4.24
CA SER A 107 1.94 4.92 -5.32
C SER A 107 1.43 4.43 -6.69
N PRO A 108 1.96 4.94 -7.80
CA PRO A 108 1.71 4.41 -9.15
C PRO A 108 2.07 2.92 -9.29
N PHE A 109 3.12 2.47 -8.58
CA PHE A 109 3.54 1.06 -8.60
C PHE A 109 2.52 0.16 -7.88
N GLU A 110 2.07 0.56 -6.69
CA GLU A 110 0.98 -0.16 -6.01
C GLU A 110 -0.30 -0.14 -6.82
N ALA A 111 -0.62 0.96 -7.49
CA ALA A 111 -1.79 1.04 -8.35
C ALA A 111 -1.73 0.03 -9.50
N LEU A 112 -0.55 -0.20 -10.09
CA LEU A 112 -0.31 -1.27 -11.05
C LEU A 112 -0.51 -2.66 -10.40
N ALA A 113 0.07 -2.91 -9.23
CA ALA A 113 -0.06 -4.19 -8.53
C ALA A 113 -1.52 -4.50 -8.18
N GLU A 114 -2.26 -3.52 -7.69
CA GLU A 114 -3.67 -3.62 -7.33
C GLU A 114 -4.56 -3.81 -8.56
N ARG A 115 -4.35 -3.07 -9.66
CA ARG A 115 -5.09 -3.31 -10.92
C ARG A 115 -4.81 -4.70 -11.48
N ALA A 116 -3.59 -5.21 -11.36
CA ALA A 116 -3.29 -6.59 -11.75
C ALA A 116 -4.02 -7.61 -10.87
N ASN A 117 -4.09 -7.37 -9.54
CA ASN A 117 -4.74 -8.27 -8.59
C ASN A 117 -6.28 -8.26 -8.68
N TRP A 118 -6.89 -7.07 -8.73
CA TRP A 118 -8.34 -6.90 -8.69
C TRP A 118 -8.99 -6.98 -10.07
N LEU A 119 -8.32 -6.51 -11.12
CA LEU A 119 -8.89 -6.41 -12.48
C LEU A 119 -8.31 -7.43 -13.46
N GLY A 120 -7.29 -8.19 -13.06
CA GLY A 120 -6.56 -9.08 -13.97
C GLY A 120 -5.82 -8.32 -15.07
N LEU A 121 -5.59 -7.01 -14.91
CA LEU A 121 -4.95 -6.20 -15.94
C LEU A 121 -3.50 -6.64 -16.13
N ALA A 122 -3.17 -7.06 -17.36
CA ALA A 122 -1.79 -7.42 -17.67
C ALA A 122 -0.87 -6.21 -17.59
N VAL A 123 0.34 -6.38 -17.04
CA VAL A 123 1.38 -5.33 -16.93
C VAL A 123 1.61 -4.57 -18.24
N LYS A 124 1.62 -5.28 -19.38
CA LYS A 124 1.80 -4.66 -20.71
C LYS A 124 0.61 -3.80 -21.18
N ASN A 125 -0.57 -3.99 -20.59
CA ASN A 125 -1.78 -3.23 -20.89
C ASN A 125 -1.95 -2.04 -19.93
N ASP A 126 -1.24 -2.03 -18.81
CA ASP A 126 -1.22 -0.93 -17.85
C ASP A 126 -0.30 0.21 -18.30
N PRO A 127 -0.70 1.50 -18.22
CA PRO A 127 0.15 2.63 -18.60
C PRO A 127 1.48 2.68 -17.84
N PHE A 128 1.45 2.50 -16.51
CA PHE A 128 2.65 2.52 -15.68
C PHE A 128 3.48 1.25 -15.90
N GLY A 129 2.81 0.10 -16.04
CA GLY A 129 3.45 -1.16 -16.41
C GLY A 129 4.22 -1.10 -17.73
N ARG A 130 3.66 -0.46 -18.77
CA ARG A 130 4.37 -0.19 -20.03
C ARG A 130 5.60 0.71 -19.84
N ALA A 131 5.49 1.74 -19.00
CA ALA A 131 6.58 2.66 -18.72
C ALA A 131 7.76 1.99 -17.96
N LEU A 132 7.46 1.01 -17.10
CA LEU A 132 8.48 0.17 -16.45
C LEU A 132 9.16 -0.76 -17.48
N LEU A 133 8.37 -1.43 -18.32
CA LEU A 133 8.89 -2.31 -19.38
C LEU A 133 9.79 -1.55 -20.36
N SER A 134 9.43 -0.32 -20.75
CA SER A 134 10.25 0.52 -21.63
C SER A 134 11.56 0.97 -20.99
N ARG A 135 11.68 0.91 -19.66
CA ARG A 135 12.94 1.14 -18.91
C ARG A 135 13.75 -0.15 -18.68
N GLY A 136 13.35 -1.25 -19.32
CA GLY A 136 14.06 -2.54 -19.24
C GLY A 136 13.73 -3.37 -18.00
N ILE A 137 12.80 -2.92 -17.15
CA ILE A 137 12.37 -3.69 -15.97
C ILE A 137 11.43 -4.79 -16.44
N SER A 138 11.90 -6.04 -16.39
CA SER A 138 11.15 -7.18 -16.95
C SER A 138 9.86 -7.46 -16.17
N ARG A 139 8.90 -8.13 -16.82
CA ARG A 139 7.65 -8.58 -16.19
C ARG A 139 7.89 -9.40 -14.92
N ASP A 140 8.92 -10.24 -14.90
CA ASP A 140 9.23 -11.09 -13.75
C ASP A 140 9.72 -10.27 -12.55
N VAL A 141 10.52 -9.23 -12.80
CA VAL A 141 10.93 -8.27 -11.76
C VAL A 141 9.71 -7.53 -11.22
N ILE A 142 8.84 -7.02 -12.11
CA ILE A 142 7.61 -6.32 -11.69
C ILE A 142 6.72 -7.24 -10.84
N LYS A 143 6.56 -8.51 -11.25
CA LYS A 143 5.77 -9.49 -10.49
C LYS A 143 6.37 -9.79 -9.12
N HIS A 144 7.69 -9.92 -9.02
CA HIS A 144 8.38 -10.09 -7.75
C HIS A 144 8.22 -8.86 -6.85
N TRP A 145 8.38 -7.66 -7.42
CA TRP A 145 8.21 -6.39 -6.73
C TRP A 145 6.78 -6.14 -6.24
N ALA A 146 5.77 -6.65 -6.96
CA ALA A 146 4.38 -6.62 -6.50
C ALA A 146 4.11 -7.50 -5.25
N GLN A 147 5.09 -8.29 -4.78
CA GLN A 147 5.05 -8.99 -3.50
C GLN A 147 5.65 -8.16 -2.35
N ASP A 148 5.94 -6.87 -2.59
CA ASP A 148 6.51 -5.93 -1.63
C ASP A 148 7.80 -6.42 -0.94
N PRO A 149 8.84 -6.82 -1.71
CA PRO A 149 10.07 -7.34 -1.13
C PRO A 149 10.81 -6.26 -0.33
N MET A 150 11.58 -6.69 0.68
CA MET A 150 12.50 -5.80 1.38
C MET A 150 13.66 -5.39 0.47
N VAL A 151 13.90 -4.08 0.35
CA VAL A 151 14.99 -3.51 -0.44
C VAL A 151 15.87 -2.59 0.40
N HIS A 152 17.09 -2.34 -0.07
CA HIS A 152 17.97 -1.32 0.49
C HIS A 152 17.82 -0.03 -0.32
N HIS A 153 17.36 1.03 0.31
CA HIS A 153 17.21 2.35 -0.30
C HIS A 153 17.54 3.42 0.74
N ASP A 154 18.34 4.43 0.36
CA ASP A 154 18.79 5.51 1.24
C ASP A 154 19.37 5.04 2.59
N GLY A 155 20.20 3.99 2.54
CA GLY A 155 20.85 3.42 3.71
C GLY A 155 19.91 2.67 4.67
N ARG A 156 18.65 2.46 4.29
CA ARG A 156 17.64 1.75 5.10
C ARG A 156 17.17 0.49 4.40
N ARG A 157 16.86 -0.54 5.19
CA ARG A 157 16.16 -1.74 4.73
C ARG A 157 14.66 -1.54 5.00
N GLN A 158 13.86 -1.40 3.95
CA GLN A 158 12.42 -1.13 4.03
C GLN A 158 11.69 -1.87 2.91
N SER A 159 10.37 -1.93 2.95
CA SER A 159 9.61 -2.58 1.88
C SER A 159 9.65 -1.74 0.61
N LEU A 160 9.48 -2.37 -0.56
CA LEU A 160 9.50 -1.65 -1.82
C LEU A 160 8.35 -0.65 -1.93
N PHE A 161 7.17 -0.98 -1.39
CA PHE A 161 6.03 -0.07 -1.37
C PHE A 161 6.31 1.13 -0.47
N ASP A 162 6.92 0.92 0.69
CA ASP A 162 7.36 2.04 1.55
C ASP A 162 8.34 2.98 0.81
N VAL A 163 9.17 2.47 -0.11
CA VAL A 163 10.06 3.31 -0.95
C VAL A 163 9.27 4.18 -1.93
N PHE A 164 8.20 3.65 -2.54
CA PHE A 164 7.43 4.36 -3.57
C PHE A 164 6.29 5.21 -3.03
N GLU A 165 5.93 5.05 -1.76
CA GLU A 165 4.79 5.72 -1.15
C GLU A 165 4.81 7.24 -1.39
N GLY A 166 3.71 7.77 -1.93
CA GLY A 166 3.52 9.19 -2.19
C GLY A 166 4.23 9.73 -3.44
N MET A 167 5.05 8.93 -4.13
CA MET A 167 5.73 9.38 -5.34
C MET A 167 4.77 9.53 -6.52
N ASP A 168 4.97 10.59 -7.30
CA ASP A 168 4.40 10.71 -8.64
C ASP A 168 5.08 9.75 -9.65
N SER A 169 4.44 9.56 -10.81
CA SER A 169 4.82 8.55 -11.80
C SER A 169 6.27 8.71 -12.26
N ALA A 170 6.70 9.94 -12.56
CA ALA A 170 8.05 10.19 -13.03
C ALA A 170 9.12 9.84 -11.98
N ALA A 171 8.92 10.26 -10.72
CA ALA A 171 9.83 9.97 -9.63
C ALA A 171 9.88 8.47 -9.33
N CYS A 172 8.71 7.82 -9.26
CA CYS A 172 8.59 6.39 -9.03
C CYS A 172 9.34 5.57 -10.11
N LEU A 173 9.24 5.97 -11.39
CA LEU A 173 9.95 5.31 -12.50
C LEU A 173 11.47 5.47 -12.42
N GLU A 174 11.97 6.63 -11.99
CA GLU A 174 13.42 6.83 -11.83
C GLU A 174 13.98 6.05 -10.65
N VAL A 175 13.27 6.01 -9.52
CA VAL A 175 13.67 5.19 -8.36
C VAL A 175 13.61 3.71 -8.73
N ALA A 176 12.56 3.26 -9.43
CA ALA A 176 12.46 1.90 -9.96
C ALA A 176 13.66 1.55 -10.86
N ARG A 177 14.04 2.45 -11.78
CA ARG A 177 15.22 2.25 -12.63
C ARG A 177 16.50 2.13 -11.82
N ALA A 178 16.69 2.99 -10.82
CA ALA A 178 17.88 2.98 -9.97
C ALA A 178 17.98 1.69 -9.13
N LEU A 179 16.86 1.26 -8.52
CA LEU A 179 16.78 0.01 -7.77
C LEU A 179 17.05 -1.21 -8.66
N HIS A 180 16.57 -1.21 -9.90
CA HIS A 180 16.80 -2.30 -10.84
C HIS A 180 18.26 -2.40 -11.31
N ALA A 181 18.92 -1.25 -11.50
CA ALA A 181 20.32 -1.15 -11.91
C ALA A 181 21.31 -1.35 -10.76
N GLY A 182 20.86 -1.19 -9.51
CA GLY A 182 21.69 -1.31 -8.31
C GLY A 182 22.28 -2.71 -8.11
N PRO A 183 23.30 -2.84 -7.23
CA PRO A 183 23.86 -4.14 -6.91
C PRO A 183 22.76 -5.05 -6.38
N ARG A 184 22.63 -6.24 -6.97
CA ARG A 184 21.82 -7.30 -6.39
C ARG A 184 22.54 -7.74 -5.13
N HIS A 185 22.18 -7.15 -3.98
CA HIS A 185 22.62 -7.70 -2.71
C HIS A 185 22.10 -9.14 -2.67
N ALA A 186 23.02 -10.10 -2.68
CA ALA A 186 22.67 -11.49 -2.51
C ALA A 186 21.76 -11.57 -1.29
N VAL A 187 20.58 -12.13 -1.46
CA VAL A 187 19.73 -12.53 -0.34
C VAL A 187 20.62 -13.46 0.47
N LEU A 188 21.14 -12.97 1.59
CA LEU A 188 21.81 -13.81 2.58
C LEU A 188 20.72 -14.71 3.15
N GLY A 189 20.50 -15.84 2.48
CA GLY A 189 19.94 -17.02 3.09
C GLY A 189 21.09 -17.72 3.80
N GLU A 190 21.05 -17.69 5.12
CA GLU A 190 21.48 -18.72 6.05
C GLU A 190 20.88 -18.39 7.42
#